data_AF-A0A7W0XMU4-F1
#
_entry.id   AF-A0A7W0XMU4-F1
#
_cell.length_a   1.000
_cell.length_b   1.000
_cell.length_c   1.000
_cell.angle_alpha   90.00
_cell.angle_beta   90.00
_cell.angle_gamma   90.00
#
_symmetry.space_group_name_H-M   'P 1'
#
loop_
_entity.id
_entity.type
_entity.pdbx_description
1 polymer ?
#
loop_
_entity_poly.entity_id
_entity_poly.type
_entity_poly.pdbx_seq_one_letter_code
_entity_poly.pdbx_strand_id
1 'polypeptide(L)' 'GEVILQVGQKAVAELKDVTARVDELKSEGRRTVMFLISGEADKLRFVSLRFEEAQ' A
#
# COMPACT_ATOMS: atom_id res chain seq x y z
N GLY A 1 -12.10 9.41 -6.70
CA GLY A 1 -10.95 8.48 -6.81
C GLY A 1 -10.30 8.29 -5.45
N GLU A 2 -9.46 7.27 -5.27
CA GLU A 2 -8.74 7.03 -4.00
C GLU A 2 -7.25 7.35 -4.14
N VAL A 3 -6.65 7.91 -3.10
CA VAL A 3 -5.23 8.27 -3.06
C VAL A 3 -4.53 7.45 -1.97
N ILE A 4 -3.42 6.79 -2.32
CA ILE A 4 -2.59 6.06 -1.36
C ILE A 4 -1.70 7.05 -0.63
N LEU A 5 -1.82 7.10 0.70
CA LEU A 5 -1.00 7.95 1.57
C LEU A 5 0.13 7.17 2.23
N GLN A 6 -0.08 5.88 2.52
CA GLN A 6 0.93 5.03 3.15
C GLN A 6 0.89 3.59 2.63
N VAL A 7 2.04 2.94 2.62
CA VAL A 7 2.23 1.51 2.32
C VAL A 7 3.06 0.89 3.45
N GLY A 8 2.50 -0.11 4.13
CA GLY A 8 3.18 -0.79 5.24
C GLY A 8 3.64 0.17 6.34
N GLN A 9 2.80 1.15 6.70
CA GLN A 9 3.05 2.20 7.70
C GLN A 9 4.16 3.21 7.32
N LYS A 10 4.63 3.25 6.06
CA LYS A 10 5.52 4.30 5.55
C LYS A 10 4.74 5.22 4.60
N ALA A 11 4.92 6.54 4.72
CA ALA A 11 4.33 7.53 3.84
C ALA A 11 4.91 7.44 2.42
N VAL A 12 4.07 7.73 1.42
CA VAL A 12 4.42 7.72 0.00
C VAL A 12 3.88 8.99 -0.65
N ALA A 13 4.57 9.52 -1.67
CA ALA A 13 4.17 10.74 -2.37
C ALA A 13 3.94 10.52 -3.86
N GLU A 14 4.63 9.54 -4.44
CA GLU A 14 4.59 9.25 -5.88
C GLU A 14 4.51 7.76 -6.17
N LEU A 15 4.18 7.43 -7.42
CA LEU A 15 3.96 6.06 -7.87
C LEU A 15 5.17 5.15 -7.57
N LYS A 16 6.40 5.67 -7.73
CA LYS A 16 7.62 4.89 -7.50
C LYS A 16 7.82 4.49 -6.03
N ASP A 17 7.34 5.32 -5.09
CA ASP A 17 7.41 5.00 -3.66
C ASP A 17 6.50 3.83 -3.32
N VAL A 18 5.31 3.81 -3.93
CA VAL A 18 4.34 2.72 -3.76
C VAL A 18 4.92 1.40 -4.26
N THR A 19 5.45 1.37 -5.49
CA THR A 19 6.04 0.16 -6.07
C THR A 19 7.25 -0.31 -5.28
N ALA A 20 8.17 0.61 -4.95
CA ALA A 20 9.36 0.27 -4.18
C ALA A 20 9.00 -0.31 -2.80
N ARG A 21 7.99 0.25 -2.12
CA ARG A 21 7.59 -0.24 -0.80
C ARG A 21 6.90 -1.59 -0.86
N VAL A 22 6.08 -1.83 -1.89
CA VAL A 22 5.47 -3.15 -2.13
C VAL A 22 6.54 -4.21 -2.38
N ASP A 23 7.54 -3.91 -3.20
CA ASP A 23 8.62 -4.85 -3.53
C ASP A 23 9.53 -5.12 -2.32
N GLU A 24 9.86 -4.10 -1.53
CA GLU A 24 10.57 -4.24 -0.24
C GLU A 24 9.81 -5.22 0.67
N LEU A 25 8.51 -5.02 0.86
CA LEU A 25 7.68 -5.88 1.70
C LEU A 25 7.58 -7.32 1.19
N LYS A 26 7.50 -7.53 -0.13
CA LYS A 26 7.55 -8.87 -0.72
C LYS A 26 8.90 -9.55 -0.45
N SER A 27 10.00 -8.82 -0.59
CA SER A 27 11.36 -9.33 -0.32
C SER A 27 11.58 -9.68 1.15
N GLU A 28 10.90 -8.99 2.08
CA GLU A 28 10.85 -9.32 3.50
C GLU A 28 10.02 -10.60 3.79
N GLY A 29 9.45 -11.26 2.78
CA GLY A 29 8.63 -12.46 2.93
C GLY A 29 7.22 -12.18 3.46
N ARG A 30 6.77 -10.92 3.44
CA ARG A 30 5.41 -10.55 3.88
C ARG A 30 4.41 -11.14 2.89
N ARG A 31 3.28 -11.61 3.42
CA ARG A 31 2.16 -12.11 2.61
C ARG A 31 1.04 -11.09 2.44
N THR A 32 1.02 -10.09 3.30
CA THR A 32 0.02 -9.02 3.33
C THR A 32 0.68 -7.67 3.50
N VAL A 33 0.07 -6.67 2.89
CA VAL A 33 0.44 -5.26 2.97
C VAL A 33 -0.77 -4.45 3.39
N MET A 34 -0.54 -3.48 4.26
CA MET A 34 -1.57 -2.54 4.73
C MET A 34 -1.36 -1.18 4.07
N PHE A 35 -2.42 -0.61 3.54
CA PHE A 35 -2.46 0.69 2.90
C PHE A 35 -3.29 1.65 3.73
N LEU A 36 -2.83 2.89 3.85
CA LEU A 36 -3.68 4.01 4.26
C LEU A 36 -4.10 4.74 2.98
N ILE A 37 -5.40 4.84 2.74
CA ILE A 37 -5.97 5.53 1.59
C ILE A 37 -6.87 6.69 2.04
N SER A 38 -6.90 7.75 1.24
CA SER A 38 -7.88 8.82 1.34
C SER A 38 -8.88 8.72 0.19
N GLY A 39 -10.16 8.65 0.53
CA GLY A 39 -11.26 8.66 -0.43
C GLY A 39 -11.94 10.03 -0.52
N GLU A 40 -13.16 10.04 -1.04
CA GLU A 40 -13.99 11.25 -1.09
C GLU A 40 -14.35 11.74 0.33
N ALA A 41 -14.37 13.08 0.49
CA ALA A 41 -14.60 13.76 1.77
C ALA A 41 -13.57 13.43 2.87
N ASP A 42 -12.29 13.29 2.49
CA ASP A 42 -11.15 13.07 3.40
C ASP A 42 -11.29 11.88 4.35
N LYS A 43 -12.09 10.90 3.94
CA LYS A 43 -12.29 9.67 4.70
C LYS A 43 -11.05 8.79 4.57
N LEU A 44 -10.27 8.75 5.64
CA LEU A 44 -9.15 7.84 5.79
C LEU A 44 -9.64 6.41 6.03
N ARG A 45 -9.07 5.46 5.29
CA ARG A 45 -9.34 4.02 5.45
C ARG A 45 -8.05 3.23 5.46
N PHE A 46 -8.01 2.19 6.29
CA PHE A 46 -6.98 1.15 6.21
C PHE A 46 -7.49 -0.01 5.35
N VAL A 47 -6.72 -0.37 4.33
CA VAL A 47 -7.03 -1.51 3.45
C VAL A 47 -5.86 -2.47 3.48
N SER A 48 -6.13 -3.73 3.85
CA SER A 48 -5.13 -4.79 3.85
C SER A 48 -5.33 -5.68 2.63
N LEU A 49 -4.31 -5.83 1.80
CA LEU A 49 -4.31 -6.73 0.66
C LEU A 49 -3.31 -7.85 0.89
N ARG A 50 -3.64 -9.03 0.36
CA ARG A 50 -2.71 -10.16 0.30
C ARG A 50 -1.99 -10.10 -1.05
N PHE A 51 -0.69 -10.39 -1.06
CA PHE A 51 0.00 -10.62 -2.32
C PHE A 51 -0.53 -11.92 -2.91
N GLU A 52 -1.13 -11.86 -4.09
CA GLU A 52 -1.37 -13.05 -4.90
C GLU A 52 -0.04 -13.54 -5.45
N GLU A 53 0.15 -14.86 -5.43
CA GLU A 53 1.15 -15.51 -6.27
C GLU A 53 0.66 -15.35 -7.70
N ALA A 54 1.47 -14.77 -8.59
CA ALA A 54 1.16 -14.74 -10.01
C ALA A 54 1.06 -16.20 -10.48
N GLN A 55 -0.16 -16.64 -10.83
CA GLN A 55 -0.42 -17.95 -11.44
C GLN A 55 0.07 -17.99 -12.88
#